data_AF-A0A7W8W588-F1
#
_entry.id   AF-A0A7W8W588-F1
#
_cell.length_a   1.000
_cell.length_b   1.000
_cell.length_c   1.000
_cell.angle_alpha   90.00
_cell.angle_beta   90.00
_cell.angle_gamma   90.00
#
_symmetry.space_group_name_H-M   'P 1'
#
loop_
_entity.id
_entity.type
_entity.pdbx_description
1 polymer ?
#
loop_
_entity_poly.entity_id
_entity_poly.type
_entity_poly.pdbx_seq_one_letter_code
_entity_poly.pdbx_strand_id
1 'polypeptide(L)' 'MPTLLLIGQKDTTAIGKDASPPEVRAKIGRYPELGKEAAKAIPHATLIEFPELGHAPQMQDPQAFHKALLDWLAAAPGNR' A
#
# COMPACT_ATOMS: atom_id res chain seq x y z
N MET A 1 13.80 3.10 12.20
CA MET A 1 13.80 4.01 11.03
C MET A 1 12.35 4.28 10.62
N PRO A 2 12.01 5.45 10.06
CA PRO A 2 10.68 5.71 9.50
C PRO A 2 10.40 4.85 8.27
N THR A 3 9.16 4.41 8.10
CA THR A 3 8.72 3.60 6.94
C THR A 3 7.47 4.23 6.33
N LEU A 4 7.42 4.33 5.00
CA LEU A 4 6.25 4.77 4.26
C LEU A 4 5.64 3.60 3.48
N LEU A 5 4.33 3.40 3.63
CA LEU A 5 3.52 2.45 2.86
C LEU A 5 2.59 3.25 1.94
N LEU A 6 2.75 3.10 0.62
CA LEU A 6 1.93 3.74 -0.42
C LEU A 6 1.08 2.67 -1.11
N ILE A 7 -0.19 2.55 -0.73
CA ILE A 7 -1.02 1.37 -1.06
C ILE A 7 -2.22 1.74 -1.94
N GLY A 8 -2.29 1.17 -3.14
CA GLY A 8 -3.50 1.19 -3.97
C GLY A 8 -4.50 0.15 -3.48
N GLN A 9 -5.73 0.58 -3.17
CA GLN A 9 -6.73 -0.25 -2.50
C GLN A 9 -7.50 -1.20 -3.41
N LYS A 10 -7.42 -1.02 -4.72
CA LYS A 10 -7.91 -1.98 -5.72
C LYS A 10 -6.86 -3.04 -6.08
N ASP A 11 -5.71 -3.05 -5.41
CA ASP A 11 -4.75 -4.14 -5.60
C ASP A 11 -5.38 -5.44 -5.08
N THR A 12 -5.34 -6.46 -5.93
CA THR A 12 -5.83 -7.81 -5.61
C THR A 12 -4.76 -8.89 -5.79
N THR A 13 -3.49 -8.46 -5.84
CA THR A 13 -2.33 -9.31 -6.02
C THR A 13 -2.23 -10.32 -4.89
N ALA A 14 -2.19 -11.59 -5.25
CA ALA A 14 -1.90 -12.67 -4.33
C ALA A 14 -1.27 -13.82 -5.12
N ILE A 15 -0.11 -14.29 -4.66
CA ILE A 15 0.61 -15.38 -5.32
C ILE A 15 -0.22 -16.67 -5.26
N GLY A 16 -0.39 -17.35 -6.39
CA GLY A 16 -1.18 -18.58 -6.47
C GLY A 16 -2.70 -18.40 -6.40
N LYS A 17 -3.20 -17.16 -6.50
CA LYS A 17 -4.64 -16.85 -6.40
C LYS A 17 -5.53 -17.68 -7.32
N ASP A 18 -5.11 -17.87 -8.57
CA ASP A 18 -5.91 -18.58 -9.57
C ASP A 18 -5.93 -20.10 -9.35
N ALA A 19 -4.92 -20.64 -8.67
CA ALA A 19 -4.84 -22.07 -8.32
C ALA A 19 -5.44 -22.38 -6.93
N SER A 20 -5.89 -21.36 -6.20
CA SER A 20 -6.39 -21.49 -4.83
C SER A 20 -7.86 -21.96 -4.81
N PRO A 21 -8.26 -22.78 -3.83
CA PRO A 21 -9.68 -23.09 -3.60
C PRO A 21 -10.53 -21.81 -3.43
N PRO A 22 -11.84 -21.83 -3.79
CA PRO A 22 -12.70 -20.65 -3.72
C PRO A 22 -12.69 -19.95 -2.36
N GLU A 23 -12.68 -20.71 -1.27
CA GLU A 23 -12.65 -20.21 0.11
C GLU A 23 -11.35 -19.51 0.48
N VAL A 24 -10.24 -19.85 -0.16
CA VAL A 24 -8.94 -19.19 0.01
C VAL A 24 -8.87 -17.96 -0.89
N ARG A 25 -9.32 -18.08 -2.15
CA ARG A 25 -9.36 -16.99 -3.13
C ARG A 25 -10.16 -15.78 -2.62
N ALA A 26 -11.24 -16.02 -1.86
CA ALA A 26 -12.04 -14.96 -1.24
C ALA A 26 -11.34 -14.20 -0.11
N LYS A 27 -10.23 -14.73 0.44
CA LYS A 27 -9.56 -14.19 1.63
C LYS A 27 -8.24 -13.48 1.33
N ILE A 28 -7.63 -13.71 0.17
CA ILE A 28 -6.30 -13.21 -0.21
C ILE A 28 -6.38 -11.96 -1.10
N GLY A 29 -5.30 -11.18 -1.14
CA GLY A 29 -5.20 -9.97 -1.98
C GLY A 29 -6.12 -8.84 -1.52
N ARG A 30 -6.32 -8.68 -0.21
CA ARG A 30 -7.18 -7.66 0.40
C ARG A 30 -6.34 -6.50 0.93
N TYR A 31 -5.84 -5.67 0.03
CA TYR A 31 -4.92 -4.57 0.37
C TYR A 31 -5.48 -3.51 1.34
N PRO A 32 -6.80 -3.24 1.44
CA PRO A 32 -7.35 -2.36 2.47
C PRO A 32 -7.09 -2.83 3.90
N GLU A 33 -7.17 -4.13 4.13
CA GLU A 33 -6.86 -4.75 5.40
C GLU A 33 -5.35 -4.92 5.57
N LEU A 34 -4.67 -5.46 4.55
CA LEU A 34 -3.23 -5.73 4.61
C LEU A 34 -2.40 -4.47 4.86
N GLY A 35 -2.74 -3.34 4.23
CA GLY A 35 -2.06 -2.06 4.45
C GLY A 35 -2.15 -1.59 5.91
N LYS A 36 -3.34 -1.71 6.52
CA LYS A 36 -3.58 -1.34 7.92
C LYS A 36 -2.88 -2.29 8.88
N GLU A 37 -2.89 -3.59 8.59
CA GLU A 37 -2.19 -4.59 9.40
C GLU A 37 -0.67 -4.37 9.36
N ALA A 38 -0.10 -4.13 8.18
CA ALA A 38 1.32 -3.81 8.02
C ALA A 38 1.70 -2.52 8.76
N ALA A 39 0.88 -1.47 8.65
CA ALA A 39 1.14 -0.20 9.34
C ALA A 39 1.11 -0.33 10.88
N LYS A 40 0.26 -1.22 11.41
CA LYS A 40 0.24 -1.53 12.85
C LYS A 40 1.46 -2.34 13.30
N ALA A 41 1.94 -3.24 12.45
CA ALA A 41 3.05 -4.13 12.78
C ALA A 41 4.42 -3.45 12.68
N ILE A 42 4.58 -2.48 11.78
CA ILE A 42 5.86 -1.79 11.53
C ILE A 42 5.99 -0.56 12.45
N PRO A 43 7.01 -0.51 13.34
CA PRO A 43 7.26 0.69 14.14
C PRO A 43 7.54 1.91 13.26
N HIS A 44 6.96 3.06 13.62
CA HIS A 44 7.10 4.32 12.88
C HIS A 44 6.67 4.26 11.41
N ALA A 45 5.65 3.45 11.10
CA ALA A 45 5.03 3.41 9.79
C ALA A 45 4.08 4.61 9.56
N THR A 46 4.11 5.13 8.34
CA THR A 46 3.07 6.00 7.78
C THR A 46 2.37 5.23 6.66
N LEU A 47 1.05 5.16 6.69
CA LEU A 47 0.25 4.55 5.64
C LEU A 47 -0.48 5.65 4.86
N ILE A 48 -0.30 5.66 3.54
CA ILE A 48 -1.07 6.47 2.61
C ILE A 48 -1.81 5.51 1.68
N GLU A 49 -3.13 5.65 1.65
CA GLU A 49 -4.05 4.80 0.92
C GLU A 49 -4.57 5.54 -0.32
N PHE A 50 -4.60 4.86 -1.47
CA PHE A 50 -5.18 5.36 -2.72
C PHE A 50 -6.43 4.52 -3.05
N PRO A 51 -7.65 4.97 -2.68
CA PRO A 51 -8.87 4.16 -2.77
C PRO A 51 -9.17 3.63 -4.18
N GLU A 52 -8.85 4.43 -5.19
CA GLU A 52 -9.21 4.15 -6.59
C GLU A 52 -8.10 3.45 -7.39
N LEU A 53 -6.89 3.31 -6.83
CA LEU A 53 -5.73 2.78 -7.53
C LEU A 53 -5.46 1.31 -7.18
N GLY A 54 -4.83 0.59 -8.10
CA GLY A 54 -4.44 -0.82 -7.97
C GLY A 54 -2.96 -0.99 -7.61
N HIS A 55 -2.37 -2.10 -8.06
CA HIS A 55 -1.00 -2.52 -7.69
C HIS A 55 0.11 -1.51 -8.01
N ALA A 56 -0.05 -0.74 -9.08
CA ALA A 56 0.95 0.22 -9.55
C ALA A 56 0.41 1.67 -9.48
N PRO A 57 0.20 2.23 -8.28
CA PRO A 57 -0.35 3.58 -8.13
C PRO A 57 0.52 4.65 -8.80
N GLN A 58 1.84 4.46 -8.83
CA GLN A 58 2.80 5.35 -9.51
C GLN A 58 2.61 5.44 -11.03
N MET A 59 2.02 4.41 -11.64
CA MET A 59 1.73 4.37 -13.08
C MET A 59 0.33 4.89 -13.39
N GLN A 60 -0.64 4.60 -12.52
CA GLN A 60 -2.05 4.95 -12.72
C GLN A 60 -2.33 6.43 -12.43
N ASP A 61 -1.73 6.97 -11.37
CA ASP A 61 -1.77 8.40 -11.04
C ASP A 61 -0.39 8.86 -10.54
N PRO A 62 0.54 9.15 -11.46
CA PRO A 62 1.87 9.61 -11.10
C PRO A 62 1.86 10.90 -10.29
N GLN A 63 0.88 11.78 -10.50
CA GLN A 63 0.81 13.07 -9.80
C GLN A 63 0.46 12.88 -8.33
N ALA A 64 -0.62 12.14 -8.04
CA ALA A 64 -1.02 11.85 -6.66
C ALA A 64 0.07 11.04 -5.93
N PHE A 65 0.66 10.05 -6.60
CA PHE A 65 1.73 9.24 -6.03
C PHE A 65 2.98 10.06 -5.69
N HIS A 66 3.51 10.84 -6.64
CA HIS A 66 4.71 11.65 -6.41
C HIS A 66 4.47 12.72 -5.35
N LYS A 67 3.29 13.35 -5.32
CA LYS A 67 2.95 14.31 -4.27
C LYS A 67 3.02 13.66 -2.89
N ALA A 68 2.36 12.53 -2.69
CA ALA A 68 2.37 11.80 -1.42
C ALA A 68 3.80 11.38 -1.00
N LEU A 69 4.59 10.89 -1.94
CA LEU A 69 5.98 10.47 -1.70
C LEU A 69 6.87 11.65 -1.29
N LEU A 70 6.84 12.74 -2.06
CA LEU A 70 7.71 13.90 -1.84
C LEU A 70 7.32 14.67 -0.57
N ASP A 71 6.02 14.84 -0.30
CA ASP A 71 5.53 15.46 0.93
C ASP A 71 6.04 14.70 2.17
N TRP A 72 6.00 13.36 2.13
CA TRP A 72 6.48 12.54 3.24
C TRP A 72 8.00 12.61 3.40
N LEU A 73 8.76 12.53 2.30
CA LEU A 73 10.22 12.65 2.34
C LEU A 73 10.69 13.99 2.89
N ALA A 74 9.99 15.09 2.57
CA ALA A 74 10.30 16.42 3.12
C ALA A 74 9.96 16.55 4.62
N ALA A 75 9.00 15.76 5.12
CA ALA A 75 8.59 15.76 6.52
C ALA A 75 9.34 14.74 7.39
N ALA A 76 10.01 13.74 6.79
CA ALA A 76 10.59 12.61 7.50
C ALA A 76 11.71 13.04 8.47
N PRO A 77 11.78 12.49 9.70
CA PRO A 77 12.71 12.91 10.76
C PRO A 77 14.20 12.82 10.44
N GLY A 78 14.61 12.14 9.36
CA GLY A 78 16.01 12.02 8.93
C GLY A 78 16.45 13.09 7.92
N ASN A 79 15.51 13.92 7.43
CA ASN A 79 15.76 14.99 6.45
C ASN A 79 15.70 16.40 7.07
N ARG A 80 15.70 16.52 8.40
CA ARG A 80 15.82 17.78 9.14
C ARG A 80 17.08 17.78 9.99
#